data_AF-A0AAD5T991-F1
#
_entry.id   AF-A0AAD5T991-F1
#
_cell.length_a   1.000
_cell.length_b   1.000
_cell.length_c   1.000
_cell.angle_alpha   90.00
_cell.angle_beta   90.00
_cell.angle_gamma   90.00
#
_symmetry.space_group_name_H-M   'P 1'
#
loop_
_entity.id
_entity.type
_entity.pdbx_description
1 polymer ?
#
loop_
_entity_poly.entity_id
_entity_poly.type
_entity_poly.pdbx_seq_one_letter_code
_entity_poly.pdbx_strand_id
1 'polypeptide(L)'
;MDHVSDEPTLLAQLPSKKEKRHREFVERVELIGRDFAENKERIYFEKLAAFKQELRDVQDGTHHEFGERVALLEFERKAAIRKAELFRNYQLECANAMYQAEKEAYDQEYLLEKQGLREKILSQLEDRRKKLKEDRDYFDASNEVSDSNKAIYTRKTTRAQAAKLPDDKKEGRFKAKGKASTGPSLPIQVKDHELYDDLTILKRSSRG
;
A
#
# COMPACT_ATOMS: atom_id res chain seq x y z
N MET A 1 -113.26 -1.88 -72.03
CA MET A 1 -111.87 -2.37 -71.89
C MET A 1 -111.17 -1.36 -71.01
N ASP A 2 -111.00 -1.68 -69.74
CA ASP A 2 -110.00 -1.00 -68.90
C ASP A 2 -109.38 -2.10 -68.03
N HIS A 3 -108.09 -2.34 -68.29
CA HIS A 3 -107.27 -3.31 -67.57
C HIS A 3 -106.99 -2.77 -66.17
N VAL A 4 -107.55 -3.40 -65.14
CA VAL A 4 -107.02 -3.30 -63.77
C VAL A 4 -106.07 -4.47 -63.60
N SER A 5 -104.78 -4.16 -63.66
CA SER A 5 -103.70 -5.08 -63.37
C SER A 5 -103.74 -5.44 -61.88
N ASP A 6 -104.10 -6.68 -61.56
CA ASP A 6 -103.86 -7.25 -60.23
C ASP A 6 -102.35 -7.45 -60.06
N GLU A 7 -101.68 -6.46 -59.46
CA GLU A 7 -100.36 -6.69 -58.86
C GLU A 7 -100.53 -7.61 -57.65
N PRO A 8 -99.83 -8.75 -57.59
CA PRO A 8 -99.84 -9.57 -56.39
C PRO A 8 -99.08 -8.80 -55.31
N THR A 9 -99.81 -8.29 -54.32
CA THR A 9 -99.22 -7.77 -53.10
C THR A 9 -98.41 -8.89 -52.46
N LEU A 10 -97.08 -8.84 -52.61
CA LEU A 10 -96.12 -9.68 -51.91
C LEU A 10 -96.28 -9.42 -50.40
N LEU A 11 -97.15 -10.19 -49.76
CA LEU A 11 -97.26 -10.27 -48.32
C LEU A 11 -95.91 -10.75 -47.79
N ALA A 12 -95.11 -9.80 -47.29
CA ALA A 12 -93.90 -10.08 -46.56
C ALA A 12 -94.24 -11.01 -45.39
N GLN A 13 -93.87 -12.29 -45.51
CA GLN A 13 -94.01 -13.25 -44.43
C GLN A 13 -93.23 -12.73 -43.23
N LEU A 14 -93.93 -12.38 -42.16
CA LEU A 14 -93.31 -11.93 -40.92
C LEU A 14 -92.45 -13.08 -40.37
N PRO A 15 -91.19 -12.80 -39.98
CA PRO A 15 -90.26 -13.85 -39.58
C PRO A 15 -90.78 -14.63 -38.38
N SER A 16 -90.60 -15.95 -38.42
CA SER A 16 -91.01 -16.86 -37.36
C SER A 16 -90.29 -16.53 -36.04
N LYS A 17 -90.92 -16.80 -34.89
CA LYS A 17 -90.33 -16.60 -33.56
C LYS A 17 -88.97 -17.32 -33.40
N LYS A 18 -88.76 -18.43 -34.12
CA LYS A 18 -87.46 -19.13 -34.18
C LYS A 18 -86.41 -18.34 -34.96
N GLU A 19 -86.77 -17.78 -36.10
CA GLU A 19 -85.89 -16.97 -36.95
C GLU A 19 -85.50 -15.66 -36.28
N LYS A 20 -86.44 -15.02 -35.57
CA LYS A 20 -86.16 -13.81 -34.77
C LYS A 20 -85.12 -14.10 -33.68
N ARG A 21 -85.26 -15.20 -32.94
CA ARG A 21 -84.27 -15.62 -31.93
C ARG A 21 -82.92 -15.98 -32.53
N HIS A 22 -82.89 -16.63 -33.69
CA HIS A 22 -81.65 -16.95 -34.38
C HIS A 22 -80.93 -15.67 -34.83
N ARG A 23 -81.66 -14.71 -35.39
CA ARG A 23 -81.14 -13.40 -35.77
C ARG A 23 -80.54 -12.64 -34.58
N GLU A 24 -81.28 -12.55 -33.47
CA GLU A 24 -80.78 -11.92 -32.23
C GLU A 24 -79.54 -12.62 -31.67
N PHE A 25 -79.41 -13.94 -31.84
CA PHE A 25 -78.20 -14.67 -31.45
C PHE A 25 -77.02 -14.32 -32.36
N VAL A 26 -77.22 -14.31 -33.68
CA VAL A 26 -76.18 -13.94 -34.65
C VAL A 26 -75.71 -12.50 -34.42
N GLU A 27 -76.62 -11.54 -34.26
CA GLU A 27 -76.29 -10.14 -33.97
C GLU A 27 -75.47 -10.00 -32.67
N ARG A 28 -75.81 -10.77 -31.63
CA ARG A 28 -75.02 -10.80 -30.39
C ARG A 28 -73.61 -11.35 -30.61
N VAL A 29 -73.48 -12.45 -31.38
CA VAL A 29 -72.17 -13.03 -31.68
C VAL A 29 -71.32 -12.07 -32.52
N GLU A 30 -71.92 -11.38 -33.49
CA GLU A 30 -71.24 -10.37 -34.30
C GLU A 30 -70.82 -9.15 -33.47
N LEU A 31 -71.64 -8.72 -32.51
CA LEU A 31 -71.27 -7.67 -31.56
C LEU A 31 -70.06 -8.09 -30.72
N ILE A 32 -70.10 -9.28 -30.12
CA ILE A 32 -68.97 -9.82 -29.34
C ILE A 32 -67.69 -9.91 -30.19
N GLY A 33 -67.82 -10.33 -31.46
CA GLY A 33 -66.69 -10.39 -32.39
C GLY A 33 -66.06 -9.03 -32.66
N ARG A 34 -66.90 -7.99 -32.83
CA ARG A 34 -66.44 -6.60 -33.00
C ARG A 34 -65.78 -6.07 -31.74
N ASP A 35 -66.41 -6.24 -30.58
CA ASP A 35 -65.88 -5.78 -29.29
C ASP A 35 -64.53 -6.45 -29.00
N PHE A 36 -64.39 -7.74 -29.32
CA PHE A 36 -63.14 -8.47 -29.17
C PHE A 36 -62.04 -7.90 -30.08
N ALA A 37 -62.35 -7.62 -31.35
CA ALA A 37 -61.41 -7.06 -32.30
C ALA A 37 -60.96 -5.65 -31.87
N GLU A 38 -61.90 -4.80 -31.48
CA GLU A 38 -61.62 -3.44 -31.00
C GLU A 38 -60.76 -3.46 -29.73
N ASN A 39 -61.10 -4.31 -28.76
CA ASN A 39 -60.32 -4.42 -27.53
C ASN A 39 -58.90 -4.96 -27.80
N LYS A 40 -58.76 -5.92 -28.73
CA LYS A 40 -57.45 -6.42 -29.16
C LYS A 40 -56.60 -5.30 -29.77
N GLU A 41 -57.18 -4.51 -30.68
CA GLU A 41 -56.47 -3.37 -31.29
C GLU A 41 -56.09 -2.31 -30.26
N ARG A 42 -57.01 -1.96 -29.35
CA ARG A 42 -56.74 -1.03 -28.25
C ARG A 42 -55.54 -1.48 -27.40
N ILE A 43 -55.54 -2.74 -26.94
CA ILE A 43 -54.44 -3.31 -26.16
C ILE A 43 -53.13 -3.26 -26.96
N TYR A 44 -53.18 -3.58 -28.25
CA TYR A 44 -52.01 -3.55 -29.11
C TYR A 44 -51.41 -2.13 -29.20
N PHE A 45 -52.24 -1.12 -29.45
CA PHE A 45 -51.79 0.27 -29.53
C PHE A 45 -51.28 0.80 -28.19
N GLU A 46 -51.92 0.45 -27.08
CA GLU A 46 -51.45 0.79 -25.73
C GLU A 46 -50.08 0.19 -25.43
N LYS A 47 -49.88 -1.10 -25.75
CA LYS A 47 -48.58 -1.78 -25.58
C LYS A 47 -47.50 -1.19 -26.48
N LEU A 48 -47.83 -0.91 -27.74
CA LEU A 48 -46.89 -0.28 -28.66
C LEU A 48 -46.48 1.12 -28.19
N ALA A 49 -47.43 1.91 -27.66
CA ALA A 49 -47.14 3.22 -27.10
C ALA A 49 -46.24 3.12 -25.86
N ALA A 50 -46.52 2.17 -24.96
CA ALA A 50 -45.69 1.90 -23.78
C ALA A 50 -44.26 1.53 -24.18
N PHE A 51 -44.07 0.60 -25.12
CA PHE A 51 -42.73 0.22 -25.57
C PHE A 51 -41.99 1.35 -26.28
N LYS A 52 -42.69 2.19 -27.05
CA LYS A 52 -42.08 3.38 -27.66
C LYS A 52 -41.65 4.40 -26.61
N GLN A 53 -42.42 4.56 -25.53
CA GLN A 53 -42.02 5.44 -24.43
C GLN A 53 -40.83 4.87 -23.69
N GLU A 54 -40.86 3.59 -23.32
CA GLU A 54 -39.77 2.92 -22.63
C GLU A 54 -38.47 2.97 -23.44
N LEU A 55 -38.55 2.77 -24.76
CA LEU A 55 -37.39 2.91 -25.64
C LEU A 55 -36.80 4.33 -25.62
N ARG A 56 -37.65 5.37 -25.60
CA ARG A 56 -37.20 6.76 -25.45
C ARG A 56 -36.54 6.97 -24.10
N ASP A 57 -37.16 6.51 -23.01
CA ASP A 57 -36.61 6.66 -21.67
C ASP A 57 -35.23 5.99 -21.55
N VAL A 58 -35.03 4.84 -22.20
CA VAL A 58 -33.72 4.17 -22.27
C VAL A 58 -32.72 4.98 -23.10
N GLN A 59 -33.12 5.50 -24.26
CA GLN A 59 -32.26 6.31 -25.13
C GLN A 59 -31.83 7.64 -24.48
N ASP A 60 -32.75 8.27 -23.76
CA ASP A 60 -32.53 9.51 -23.02
C ASP A 60 -31.81 9.26 -21.67
N GLY A 61 -31.65 7.99 -21.28
CA GLY A 61 -31.01 7.60 -20.01
C GLY A 61 -31.85 7.92 -18.77
N THR A 62 -33.14 8.17 -18.93
CA THR A 62 -34.10 8.47 -17.85
C THR A 62 -34.87 7.24 -17.37
N HIS A 63 -34.66 6.07 -18.00
CA HIS A 63 -35.26 4.82 -17.56
C HIS A 63 -34.86 4.49 -16.11
N HIS A 64 -35.84 4.07 -15.30
CA HIS A 64 -35.65 3.95 -13.86
C HIS A 64 -34.63 2.86 -13.50
N GLU A 65 -34.64 1.70 -14.18
CA GLU A 65 -33.71 0.60 -13.88
C GLU A 65 -32.27 1.00 -14.21
N PHE A 66 -32.10 1.77 -15.29
CA PHE A 66 -30.81 2.36 -15.63
C PHE A 66 -30.33 3.32 -14.53
N GLY A 67 -31.20 4.22 -14.07
CA GLY A 67 -30.89 5.16 -12.97
C GLY A 67 -30.50 4.46 -11.67
N GLU A 68 -31.23 3.41 -11.29
CA GLU A 68 -30.91 2.58 -10.12
C GLU A 68 -29.53 1.91 -10.27
N ARG A 69 -29.22 1.37 -11.46
CA ARG A 69 -27.92 0.74 -11.72
C ARG A 69 -26.79 1.75 -11.64
N VAL A 70 -26.97 2.96 -12.17
CA VAL A 70 -26.00 4.04 -12.07
C VAL A 70 -25.77 4.43 -10.61
N ALA A 71 -26.83 4.60 -9.82
CA ALA A 71 -26.72 4.94 -8.41
C ALA A 71 -25.94 3.89 -7.59
N LEU A 72 -26.16 2.60 -7.88
CA LEU A 72 -25.39 1.51 -7.26
C LEU A 72 -23.89 1.60 -7.61
N LEU A 73 -23.56 1.80 -8.88
CA LEU A 73 -22.17 1.95 -9.32
C LEU A 73 -21.51 3.19 -8.71
N GLU A 74 -22.23 4.29 -8.57
CA GLU A 74 -21.72 5.49 -7.88
C GLU A 74 -21.45 5.23 -6.40
N PHE A 75 -22.33 4.48 -5.74
CA PHE A 75 -22.13 4.08 -4.34
C PHE A 75 -20.86 3.23 -4.18
N GLU A 76 -20.70 2.21 -5.01
CA GLU A 76 -19.50 1.35 -5.04
C GLU A 76 -18.23 2.16 -5.32
N ARG A 77 -18.27 3.09 -6.29
CA ARG A 77 -17.15 3.99 -6.61
C ARG A 77 -16.76 4.85 -5.41
N LYS A 78 -17.74 5.47 -4.74
CA LYS A 78 -17.50 6.30 -3.55
C LYS A 78 -16.89 5.48 -2.41
N ALA A 79 -17.38 4.25 -2.20
CA ALA A 79 -16.82 3.35 -1.21
C ALA A 79 -15.38 2.94 -1.53
N ALA A 80 -15.06 2.65 -2.80
CA ALA A 80 -13.72 2.31 -3.25
C ALA A 80 -12.73 3.47 -3.05
N ILE A 81 -13.12 4.70 -3.43
CA ILE A 81 -12.31 5.91 -3.21
C ILE A 81 -12.01 6.09 -1.72
N ARG A 82 -13.05 6.03 -0.88
CA ARG A 82 -12.88 6.16 0.58
C ARG A 82 -11.94 5.10 1.14
N LYS A 83 -12.06 3.85 0.69
CA LYS A 83 -11.16 2.76 1.11
C LYS A 83 -9.71 3.06 0.70
N ALA A 84 -9.49 3.55 -0.52
CA ALA A 84 -8.16 3.91 -1.00
C ALA A 84 -7.54 5.07 -0.21
N GLU A 85 -8.33 6.10 0.12
CA GLU A 85 -7.91 7.23 0.95
C GLU A 85 -7.49 6.77 2.35
N LEU A 86 -8.30 5.95 3.00
CA LEU A 86 -7.98 5.38 4.31
C LEU A 86 -6.70 4.56 4.26
N PHE A 87 -6.55 3.71 3.24
CA PHE A 87 -5.37 2.88 3.07
C PHE A 87 -4.10 3.71 2.85
N ARG A 88 -4.18 4.75 2.01
CA ARG A 88 -3.07 5.69 1.80
C ARG A 88 -2.67 6.39 3.11
N ASN A 89 -3.64 6.87 3.88
CA ASN A 89 -3.35 7.56 5.14
C ASN A 89 -2.71 6.60 6.16
N TYR A 90 -3.20 5.37 6.25
CA TYR A 90 -2.61 4.34 7.07
C TYR A 90 -1.16 4.03 6.67
N GLN A 91 -0.88 3.89 5.37
CA GLN A 91 0.50 3.67 4.89
C GLN A 91 1.42 4.83 5.23
N LEU A 92 0.96 6.07 5.11
CA LEU A 92 1.73 7.26 5.49
C LEU A 92 2.01 7.28 7.01
N GLU A 93 1.02 6.92 7.82
CA GLU A 93 1.18 6.83 9.27
C GLU A 93 2.21 5.74 9.65
N CYS A 94 2.14 4.57 9.05
CA CYS A 94 3.13 3.51 9.23
C CYS A 94 4.53 3.95 8.81
N ALA A 95 4.66 4.57 7.64
CA ALA A 95 5.95 5.07 7.15
C ALA A 95 6.55 6.12 8.10
N ASN A 96 5.73 7.05 8.59
CA ASN A 96 6.16 8.04 9.57
C ASN A 96 6.56 7.40 10.90
N ALA A 97 5.80 6.42 11.39
CA ALA A 97 6.12 5.71 12.63
C ALA A 97 7.45 4.95 12.51
N MET A 98 7.68 4.24 11.40
CA MET A 98 8.94 3.56 11.14
C MET A 98 10.11 4.55 11.08
N TYR A 99 9.94 5.66 10.35
CA TYR A 99 10.96 6.70 10.24
C TYR A 99 11.33 7.29 11.61
N GLN A 100 10.35 7.59 12.46
CA GLN A 100 10.62 8.14 13.79
C GLN A 100 11.32 7.11 14.69
N ALA A 101 10.85 5.86 14.68
CA ALA A 101 11.48 4.79 15.46
C ALA A 101 12.94 4.56 15.03
N GLU A 102 13.22 4.56 13.74
CA GLU A 102 14.57 4.41 13.19
C GLU A 102 15.46 5.60 13.56
N LYS A 103 14.94 6.83 13.46
CA LYS A 103 15.65 8.02 13.89
C LYS A 103 16.01 7.98 15.38
N GLU A 104 15.06 7.62 16.23
CA GLU A 104 15.27 7.49 17.67
C GLU A 104 16.30 6.41 17.99
N ALA A 105 16.27 5.27 17.28
CA ALA A 105 17.25 4.20 17.43
C ALA A 105 18.66 4.68 17.08
N TYR A 106 18.83 5.41 15.97
CA TYR A 106 20.13 5.97 15.59
C TYR A 106 20.64 7.02 16.57
N ASP A 107 19.76 7.89 17.06
CA ASP A 107 20.13 8.89 18.07
C ASP A 107 20.60 8.22 19.37
N GLN A 108 19.92 7.14 19.80
CA GLN A 108 20.32 6.35 20.96
C GLN A 108 21.65 5.63 20.73
N GLU A 109 21.84 4.98 19.59
CA GLU A 109 23.08 4.30 19.23
C GLU A 109 24.27 5.28 19.23
N TYR A 110 24.09 6.46 18.63
CA TYR A 110 25.10 7.51 18.63
C TYR A 110 25.49 7.95 20.05
N LEU A 111 24.50 8.15 20.94
CA LEU A 111 24.75 8.54 22.32
C LEU A 111 25.49 7.44 23.10
N LEU A 112 25.09 6.18 22.93
CA LEU A 112 25.74 5.03 23.55
C LEU A 112 27.18 4.86 23.06
N GLU A 113 27.44 4.98 21.76
CA GLU A 113 28.79 4.86 21.20
C GLU A 113 29.69 5.99 21.70
N LYS A 114 29.18 7.23 21.73
CA LYS A 114 29.88 8.39 22.28
C LYS A 114 30.22 8.20 23.75
N GLN A 115 29.31 7.66 24.54
CA GLN A 115 29.57 7.34 25.94
C GLN A 115 30.61 6.22 26.09
N GLY A 116 30.44 5.11 25.35
CA GLY A 116 31.37 3.98 25.39
C GLY A 116 32.80 4.37 24.98
N LEU A 117 32.96 5.28 24.01
CA LEU A 117 34.27 5.83 23.65
C LEU A 117 34.90 6.62 24.80
N ARG A 118 34.12 7.44 25.52
CA ARG A 118 34.60 8.20 26.68
C ARG A 118 35.04 7.26 27.80
N GLU A 119 34.21 6.27 28.14
CA GLU A 119 34.51 5.28 29.17
C GLU A 119 35.77 4.48 28.82
N LYS A 120 35.93 4.08 27.55
CA LYS A 120 37.13 3.41 27.06
C LYS A 120 38.40 4.25 27.22
N ILE A 121 38.34 5.54 26.91
CA ILE A 121 39.48 6.45 27.09
C ILE A 121 39.83 6.60 28.58
N LEU A 122 38.83 6.78 29.43
CA LEU A 122 39.03 6.90 30.88
C LEU A 122 39.68 5.62 31.46
N SER A 123 39.15 4.45 31.12
CA SER A 123 39.71 3.16 31.53
C SER A 123 41.18 3.01 31.08
N GLN A 124 41.50 3.37 29.83
CA GLN A 124 42.88 3.34 29.35
C GLN A 124 43.82 4.28 30.12
N LEU A 125 43.34 5.44 30.54
CA LEU A 125 44.13 6.38 31.35
C LEU A 125 44.33 5.86 32.77
N GLU A 126 43.30 5.26 33.36
CA GLU A 126 43.38 4.63 34.68
C GLU A 126 44.35 3.45 34.70
N ASP A 127 44.29 2.57 33.69
CA ASP A 127 45.21 1.44 33.53
C ASP A 127 46.66 1.92 33.37
N ARG A 128 46.90 2.96 32.56
CA ARG A 128 48.23 3.57 32.43
C ARG A 128 48.73 4.18 33.73
N ARG A 129 47.86 4.87 34.47
CA ARG A 129 48.19 5.44 35.78
C ARG A 129 48.54 4.35 36.78
N LYS A 130 47.76 3.26 36.81
CA LYS A 130 48.01 2.10 37.67
C LYS A 130 49.35 1.45 37.32
N LYS A 131 49.61 1.20 36.04
CA LYS A 131 50.88 0.64 35.57
C LYS A 131 52.08 1.51 35.94
N LEU A 132 52.00 2.84 35.76
CA LEU A 132 53.08 3.74 36.17
C LEU A 132 53.34 3.71 37.68
N LYS A 133 52.28 3.53 38.48
CA LYS A 133 52.41 3.37 39.93
C LYS A 133 53.09 2.04 40.27
N GLU A 134 52.68 0.95 39.63
CA GLU A 134 53.30 -0.37 39.80
C GLU A 134 54.77 -0.37 39.38
N ASP A 135 55.11 0.25 38.24
CA ASP A 135 56.49 0.37 37.75
C ASP A 135 57.36 1.20 38.71
N ARG A 136 56.81 2.27 39.30
CA ARG A 136 57.48 3.06 40.35
C ARG A 136 57.70 2.23 41.61
N ASP A 137 56.66 1.58 42.12
CA ASP A 137 56.74 0.78 43.34
C ASP A 137 57.74 -0.39 43.17
N TYR A 138 57.81 -0.97 41.97
CA TYR A 138 58.83 -1.97 41.59
C TYR A 138 60.25 -1.38 41.55
N PHE A 139 60.43 -0.19 40.97
CA PHE A 139 61.72 0.50 40.95
C PHE A 139 62.22 0.83 42.35
N ASP A 140 61.36 1.38 43.21
CA ASP A 140 61.69 1.74 44.59
C ASP A 140 62.11 0.49 45.39
N ALA A 141 61.34 -0.60 45.28
CA ALA A 141 61.69 -1.87 45.92
C ALA A 141 63.00 -2.46 45.38
N SER A 142 63.24 -2.40 44.07
CA SER A 142 64.50 -2.87 43.46
C SER A 142 65.70 -2.04 43.91
N ASN A 143 65.54 -0.71 44.04
CA ASN A 143 66.59 0.17 44.52
C ASN A 143 66.91 -0.07 46.01
N GLU A 144 65.91 -0.32 46.86
CA GLU A 144 66.11 -0.69 48.28
C GLU A 144 66.92 -1.98 48.43
N VAL A 145 66.64 -2.99 47.60
CA VAL A 145 67.42 -4.25 47.57
C VAL A 145 68.84 -4.02 47.05
N SER A 146 69.02 -3.15 46.05
CA SER A 146 70.34 -2.80 45.50
C SER A 146 71.20 -2.00 46.48
N ASP A 147 70.62 -1.02 47.18
CA ASP A 147 71.33 -0.23 48.21
C ASP A 147 71.63 -1.08 49.47
N SER A 148 70.77 -2.04 49.81
CA SER A 148 71.06 -3.06 50.83
C SER A 148 72.23 -3.98 50.42
N ASN A 149 72.34 -4.31 49.12
CA ASN A 149 73.46 -5.08 48.57
C ASN A 149 74.76 -4.26 48.42
N LYS A 150 74.69 -2.92 48.31
CA LYS A 150 75.87 -2.04 48.32
C LYS A 150 76.53 -1.93 49.69
N ALA A 151 75.81 -2.18 50.79
CA ALA A 151 76.40 -2.24 52.13
C ALA A 151 77.34 -3.45 52.34
N ILE A 152 77.32 -4.44 51.44
CA ILE A 152 78.17 -5.65 51.52
C ILE A 152 79.51 -5.49 50.75
N TYR A 153 79.63 -4.51 49.84
CA TYR A 153 80.85 -4.34 49.03
C TYR A 153 81.56 -3.00 49.28
N THR A 154 81.98 -2.78 50.52
CA THR A 154 83.05 -1.81 50.79
C THR A 154 84.42 -2.46 50.63
N ARG A 155 85.18 -2.04 49.60
CA ARG A 155 86.66 -1.91 49.45
C ARG A 155 87.05 -2.22 47.98
N LYS A 156 87.85 -1.46 47.22
CA LYS A 156 88.55 -0.17 47.32
C LYS A 156 89.07 0.21 45.90
N THR A 157 89.31 1.50 45.69
CA THR A 157 90.24 2.20 44.74
C THR A 157 89.92 2.39 43.24
N THR A 158 89.52 3.62 42.93
CA THR A 158 90.07 4.58 41.93
C THR A 158 91.04 4.09 40.84
N ARG A 159 90.69 4.34 39.57
CA ARG A 159 91.48 5.17 38.64
C ARG A 159 90.62 5.68 37.48
N ALA A 160 90.68 6.99 37.26
CA ALA A 160 90.12 7.72 36.14
C ALA A 160 90.59 7.17 34.78
N GLN A 161 89.76 7.34 33.74
CA GLN A 161 90.05 7.77 32.35
C GLN A 161 88.69 7.92 31.65
N ALA A 162 88.23 9.15 31.41
CA ALA A 162 88.49 9.93 30.21
C ALA A 162 87.79 9.35 28.96
N ALA A 163 86.78 10.10 28.51
CA ALA A 163 86.26 10.27 27.15
C ALA A 163 86.33 9.07 26.18
N LYS A 164 85.18 8.67 25.61
CA LYS A 164 84.85 8.86 24.18
C LYS A 164 83.36 8.61 23.95
N LEU A 165 82.67 9.62 23.43
CA LEU A 165 81.49 9.44 22.56
C LEU A 165 81.95 8.71 21.28
N PRO A 166 81.05 7.95 20.66
CA PRO A 166 80.80 8.25 19.25
C PRO A 166 79.31 8.44 18.97
N ASP A 167 79.11 9.55 18.29
CA ASP A 167 78.02 9.90 17.39
C ASP A 167 77.74 8.77 16.38
N ASP A 168 76.47 8.46 16.12
CA ASP A 168 75.85 8.52 14.79
C ASP A 168 74.57 7.65 14.67
N LYS A 169 73.47 8.37 14.39
CA LYS A 169 72.42 8.07 13.39
C LYS A 169 71.93 6.62 13.25
N LYS A 170 70.65 6.39 13.57
CA LYS A 170 69.67 5.83 12.61
C LYS A 170 68.27 6.37 12.86
N GLU A 171 67.89 7.31 12.01
CA GLU A 171 66.49 7.58 11.69
C GLU A 171 65.84 6.29 11.18
N GLY A 172 64.83 5.82 11.92
CA GLY A 172 64.03 4.65 11.57
C GLY A 172 62.57 5.04 11.57
N ARG A 173 62.13 5.65 10.47
CA ARG A 173 60.76 6.02 10.13
C ARG A 173 59.85 4.79 10.18
N PHE A 174 59.31 4.44 11.35
CA PHE A 174 58.21 3.49 11.45
C PHE A 174 56.92 4.19 11.02
N LYS A 175 56.52 3.88 9.80
CA LYS A 175 55.27 4.32 9.19
C LYS A 175 54.09 3.91 10.09
N ALA A 176 53.31 4.89 10.52
CA ALA A 176 51.95 4.67 10.97
C ALA A 176 51.16 4.04 9.82
N LYS A 177 50.91 2.73 9.90
CA LYS A 177 49.87 2.08 9.10
C LYS A 177 48.53 2.54 9.67
N GLY A 178 47.96 3.59 9.07
CA GLY A 178 46.54 3.88 9.22
C GLY A 178 45.75 2.68 8.69
N LYS A 179 45.25 1.85 9.60
CA LYS A 179 44.14 0.95 9.30
C LYS A 179 42.89 1.81 9.35
N ALA A 180 42.38 2.17 8.17
CA ALA A 180 40.99 2.54 8.03
C ALA A 180 40.17 1.33 8.51
N SER A 181 39.63 1.40 9.72
CA SER A 181 38.54 0.53 10.13
C SER A 181 37.29 1.07 9.43
N THR A 182 37.05 0.55 8.24
CA THR A 182 35.74 0.54 7.61
C THR A 182 34.73 0.09 8.66
N GLY A 183 33.73 0.94 8.92
CA GLY A 183 32.57 0.58 9.73
C GLY A 183 31.84 -0.63 9.14
N PRO A 184 30.86 -1.19 9.87
CA PRO A 184 30.10 -2.34 9.39
C PRO A 184 29.40 -1.96 8.08
N SER A 185 29.80 -2.60 6.98
CA SER A 185 29.04 -2.56 5.74
C SER A 185 27.75 -3.32 6.00
N LEU A 186 26.61 -2.62 6.01
CA LEU A 186 25.30 -3.27 6.04
C LEU A 186 25.18 -4.16 4.80
N PRO A 187 25.00 -5.48 4.94
CA PRO A 187 24.85 -6.38 3.80
C PRO A 187 23.39 -6.36 3.34
N ILE A 188 22.88 -5.20 2.92
CA ILE A 188 21.65 -5.15 2.13
C ILE A 188 22.10 -5.17 0.67
N GLN A 189 22.45 -6.37 0.21
CA GLN A 189 22.56 -6.64 -1.22
C GLN A 189 21.16 -6.97 -1.72
N VAL A 190 20.41 -5.94 -2.10
CA VAL A 190 19.17 -6.14 -2.87
C VAL A 190 19.58 -6.84 -4.16
N LYS A 191 19.06 -8.04 -4.37
CA LYS A 191 19.40 -8.83 -5.56
C LYS A 191 18.56 -8.33 -6.73
N ASP A 192 19.13 -8.32 -7.93
CA ASP A 192 18.43 -7.83 -9.13
C ASP A 192 17.03 -8.44 -9.33
N HIS A 193 16.81 -9.70 -8.92
CA HIS A 193 15.50 -10.33 -8.98
C HIS A 193 14.42 -9.67 -8.10
N GLU A 194 14.78 -9.15 -6.92
CA GLU A 194 13.86 -8.45 -6.02
C GLU A 194 13.43 -7.11 -6.64
N LEU A 195 14.35 -6.42 -7.33
CA LEU A 195 14.06 -5.19 -8.07
C LEU A 195 13.10 -5.45 -9.25
N TYR A 196 13.25 -6.58 -9.94
CA TYR A 196 12.34 -6.95 -11.03
C TYR A 196 10.94 -7.28 -10.52
N ASP A 197 10.84 -8.00 -9.40
CA ASP A 197 9.55 -8.33 -8.78
C ASP A 197 8.82 -7.06 -8.34
N ASP A 198 9.50 -6.14 -7.64
CA ASP A 198 8.93 -4.86 -7.22
C ASP A 198 8.50 -4.01 -8.44
N LEU A 199 9.30 -4.01 -9.51
CA LEU A 199 8.96 -3.32 -10.76
C LEU A 199 7.73 -3.92 -11.44
N THR A 200 7.54 -5.24 -11.36
CA THR A 200 6.33 -5.89 -11.91
C THR A 200 5.08 -5.55 -11.10
N ILE A 201 5.20 -5.42 -9.78
CA ILE A 201 4.13 -5.00 -8.87
C ILE A 201 3.73 -3.55 -9.17
N LEU A 202 4.72 -2.66 -9.36
CA LEU A 202 4.51 -1.26 -9.76
C LEU A 202 3.82 -1.15 -11.13
N LYS A 203 4.27 -1.91 -12.13
CA LYS A 203 3.67 -1.91 -13.48
C LYS A 203 2.25 -2.48 -13.50
N ARG A 204 1.92 -3.41 -12.60
CA ARG A 204 0.56 -3.93 -12.44
C ARG A 204 -0.36 -2.92 -11.76
N SER A 205 0.11 -2.23 -10.71
CA SER A 205 -0.67 -1.17 -10.05
C SER A 205 -0.90 0.06 -10.93
N SER A 206 -0.04 0.31 -11.91
CA SER A 206 -0.18 1.45 -12.85
C SER A 206 -1.14 1.19 -14.02
N ARG A 207 -1.70 -0.02 -14.16
CA ARG A 207 -2.58 -0.40 -15.29
C ARG A 207 -4.05 -0.65 -14.90
N GLY A 208 -4.44 -0.28 -13.69
CA GLY A 208 -5.85 -0.18 -13.26
C GLY A 208 -6.25 1.27 -13.11
#